data_AF-A0A950H143-F1
#
_entry.id   AF-A0A950H143-F1
#
_cell.length_a   1.000
_cell.length_b   1.000
_cell.length_c   1.000
_cell.angle_alpha   90.00
_cell.angle_beta   90.00
_cell.angle_gamma   90.00
#
_symmetry.space_group_name_H-M   'P 1'
#
loop_
_entity.id
_entity.type
_entity.pdbx_description
1 polymer ?
#
loop_
_entity_poly.entity_id
_entity_poly.type
_entity_poly.pdbx_seq_one_letter_code
_entity_poly.pdbx_strand_id
1 'polypeptide(L)'
;MGDEAHPGGERGPGGVSEEAPAGFIDCDETIERLYVYLDGELTEQRRIEIARHLDLCGPCVHAYGFEAELRKVIASRCKDRVPDSLVSRVAEALAAEQEREKR
;
A
#
# COMPACT_ATOMS: atom_id res chain seq x y z
N MET A 1 -24.42 44.39 -19.30
CA MET A 1 -23.20 45.22 -19.28
C MET A 1 -22.70 45.20 -17.85
N GLY A 2 -21.66 44.41 -17.58
CA GLY A 2 -21.20 44.04 -16.25
C GLY A 2 -20.60 42.65 -16.32
N ASP A 3 -19.49 42.54 -17.04
CA ASP A 3 -18.67 41.35 -17.23
C ASP A 3 -17.65 41.31 -16.09
N GLU A 4 -17.76 40.35 -15.16
CA GLU A 4 -16.74 40.10 -14.14
C GLU A 4 -16.13 38.72 -14.38
N ALA A 5 -15.06 38.73 -15.18
CA ALA A 5 -14.18 37.61 -15.39
C ALA A 5 -13.39 37.28 -14.10
N HIS A 6 -13.58 36.08 -13.56
CA HIS A 6 -12.73 35.52 -12.51
C HIS A 6 -11.44 34.97 -13.16
N PRO A 7 -10.23 35.42 -12.76
CA PRO A 7 -8.99 34.89 -13.30
C PRO A 7 -8.74 33.47 -12.78
N GLY A 8 -8.38 32.58 -13.71
CA GLY A 8 -8.01 31.20 -13.46
C GLY A 8 -6.83 31.09 -12.49
N GLY A 9 -7.05 30.31 -11.42
CA GLY A 9 -5.97 29.82 -10.57
C GLY A 9 -5.31 28.62 -11.22
N GLU A 10 -4.40 28.88 -12.16
CA GLU A 10 -3.43 27.93 -12.66
C GLU A 10 -2.52 27.44 -11.52
N ARG A 11 -2.88 26.29 -10.93
CA ARG A 11 -1.99 25.59 -10.01
C ARG A 11 -0.98 24.85 -10.88
N GLY A 12 0.17 25.49 -11.06
CA GLY A 12 1.27 24.97 -11.86
C GLY A 12 1.79 23.61 -11.38
N PRO A 13 2.54 22.91 -12.24
CA PRO A 13 3.12 21.61 -11.94
C PRO A 13 4.32 21.81 -11.00
N GLY A 14 4.16 21.48 -9.72
CA GLY A 14 5.31 21.20 -8.87
C GLY A 14 5.77 19.78 -9.20
N GLY A 15 7.02 19.48 -9.52
CA GLY A 15 8.24 20.27 -9.45
C GLY A 15 9.35 19.23 -9.43
N VAL A 16 9.97 19.05 -10.60
CA VAL A 16 11.30 18.46 -10.89
C VAL A 16 11.92 17.47 -9.90
N SER A 17 12.00 16.23 -10.37
CA SER A 17 13.15 15.33 -10.35
C SER A 17 14.40 15.85 -9.62
N GLU A 18 14.58 15.43 -8.37
CA GLU A 18 15.90 15.38 -7.73
C GLU A 18 16.31 13.92 -7.67
N GLU A 19 17.24 13.53 -8.54
CA GLU A 19 17.77 12.17 -8.63
C GLU A 19 18.35 11.75 -7.27
N ALA A 20 17.61 10.90 -6.56
CA ALA A 20 18.07 10.28 -5.33
C ALA A 20 19.34 9.46 -5.63
N PRO A 21 20.32 9.45 -4.71
CA PRO A 21 21.53 8.65 -4.88
C PRO A 21 21.16 7.19 -5.09
N ALA A 22 21.70 6.58 -6.15
CA ALA A 22 21.48 5.19 -6.54
C ALA A 22 21.80 4.24 -5.37
N GLY A 23 20.77 3.88 -4.60
CA GLY A 23 20.89 3.12 -3.36
C GLY A 23 19.91 3.55 -2.26
N PHE A 24 19.15 4.63 -2.44
CA PHE A 24 18.06 5.03 -1.55
C PHE A 24 16.78 5.28 -2.34
N ILE A 25 15.69 4.61 -1.97
CA ILE A 25 14.38 4.84 -2.57
C ILE A 25 13.87 6.23 -2.20
N ASP A 26 13.17 6.89 -3.11
CA ASP A 26 12.62 8.22 -2.89
C ASP A 26 11.20 8.18 -2.27
N CYS A 27 10.64 9.36 -2.03
CA CYS A 27 9.31 9.48 -1.43
C CYS A 27 8.23 8.93 -2.37
N ASP A 28 8.35 9.17 -3.68
CA ASP A 28 7.35 8.76 -4.65
C ASP A 28 7.32 7.23 -4.79
N GLU A 29 8.48 6.59 -4.89
CA GLU A 29 8.63 5.13 -4.91
C GLU A 29 8.10 4.50 -3.61
N THR A 30 8.37 5.14 -2.46
CA THR A 30 7.88 4.69 -1.15
C THR A 30 6.36 4.72 -1.08
N ILE A 31 5.74 5.81 -1.54
CA ILE A 31 4.28 5.97 -1.54
C ILE A 31 3.63 5.03 -2.55
N GLU A 32 4.20 4.88 -3.75
CA GLU A 32 3.70 3.96 -4.78
C GLU A 32 3.66 2.51 -4.27
N ARG A 33 4.70 2.09 -3.52
CA ARG A 33 4.80 0.72 -2.98
C ARG A 33 4.20 0.55 -1.59
N LEU A 34 3.62 1.60 -1.00
CA LEU A 34 3.16 1.59 0.38
C LEU A 34 2.11 0.51 0.65
N TYR A 35 1.18 0.29 -0.28
CA TYR A 35 0.17 -0.76 -0.13
C TYR A 35 0.77 -2.17 -0.22
N VAL A 36 1.66 -2.41 -1.19
CA VAL A 36 2.37 -3.70 -1.34
C VAL A 36 3.24 -3.99 -0.11
N TYR A 37 3.84 -2.95 0.46
CA TYR A 37 4.56 -3.03 1.73
C TYR A 37 3.63 -3.43 2.89
N LEU A 38 2.46 -2.79 3.01
CA LEU A 38 1.46 -3.07 4.04
C LEU A 38 0.82 -4.46 3.89
N ASP A 39 0.72 -4.99 2.66
CA ASP A 39 0.25 -6.35 2.37
C ASP A 39 1.34 -7.41 2.60
N GLY A 40 2.59 -6.99 2.76
CA GLY A 40 3.73 -7.88 2.98
C GLY A 40 4.19 -8.61 1.72
N GLU A 41 3.77 -8.17 0.54
CA GLU A 41 4.03 -8.81 -0.76
C GLU A 41 5.37 -8.36 -1.40
N LEU A 42 6.14 -7.50 -0.72
CA LEU A 42 7.46 -7.11 -1.17
C LEU A 42 8.52 -8.17 -0.85
N THR A 43 9.56 -8.20 -1.69
CA THR A 43 10.79 -8.94 -1.36
C THR A 43 11.43 -8.37 -0.10
N GLU A 44 12.18 -9.21 0.62
CA GLU A 44 12.81 -8.79 1.89
C GLU A 44 13.71 -7.57 1.70
N GLN A 45 14.49 -7.53 0.61
CA GLN A 45 15.33 -6.37 0.29
C GLN A 45 14.50 -5.08 0.13
N ARG A 46 13.41 -5.14 -0.65
CA ARG A 46 12.54 -3.96 -0.87
C ARG A 46 11.82 -3.53 0.39
N ARG A 47 11.44 -4.48 1.25
CA ARG A 47 10.87 -4.17 2.56
C ARG A 47 11.85 -3.38 3.44
N ILE A 48 13.12 -3.78 3.46
CA ILE A 48 14.17 -3.07 4.22
C ILE A 48 14.39 -1.65 3.68
N GLU A 49 14.43 -1.48 2.35
CA GLU A 49 14.57 -0.17 1.72
C GLU A 49 13.43 0.79 2.11
N ILE A 50 12.17 0.30 2.05
CA ILE A 50 11.00 1.09 2.45
C ILE A 50 10.99 1.39 3.94
N ALA A 51 11.28 0.39 4.78
CA ALA A 51 11.35 0.60 6.22
C ALA A 51 12.38 1.69 6.57
N ARG A 52 13.56 1.65 5.96
CA ARG A 52 14.60 2.66 6.18
C ARG A 52 14.19 4.05 5.69
N HIS A 53 13.44 4.15 4.59
CA HIS A 53 12.91 5.44 4.13
C HIS A 53 11.87 5.98 5.13
N LEU A 54 10.94 5.15 5.60
CA LEU A 54 9.96 5.53 6.61
C LEU A 54 10.64 6.03 7.89
N ASP A 55 11.66 5.34 8.39
CA ASP A 55 12.39 5.75 9.60
C ASP A 55 13.02 7.15 9.51
N LEU A 56 13.35 7.61 8.29
CA LEU A 56 14.03 8.88 8.05
C LEU A 56 13.11 9.98 7.50
N CYS A 57 11.94 9.64 7.00
CA CYS A 57 11.03 10.55 6.31
C CYS A 57 9.69 10.70 7.05
N GLY A 58 9.57 11.78 7.83
CA GLY A 58 8.37 12.11 8.59
C GLY A 58 7.07 12.16 7.76
N PRO A 59 7.06 12.80 6.57
CA PRO A 59 5.89 12.79 5.68
C PRO A 59 5.44 11.38 5.28
N CYS A 60 6.38 10.50 4.90
CA CYS A 60 6.06 9.14 4.49
C CYS A 60 5.60 8.28 5.68
N VAL A 61 6.16 8.46 6.88
CA VAL A 61 5.65 7.81 8.10
C VAL A 61 4.24 8.24 8.43
N HIS A 62 3.90 9.52 8.25
CA HIS A 62 2.54 9.97 8.47
C HIS A 62 1.56 9.33 7.48
N ALA A 63 1.94 9.23 6.20
CA ALA A 63 1.15 8.53 5.20
C ALA A 63 0.97 7.05 5.55
N TYR A 64 2.07 6.35 5.89
CA TYR A 64 2.02 4.97 6.37
C TYR A 64 1.09 4.80 7.57
N GLY A 65 1.20 5.68 8.58
CA GLY A 65 0.39 5.62 9.79
C GLY A 65 -1.10 5.76 9.48
N PHE A 66 -1.47 6.71 8.63
CA PHE A 66 -2.86 6.88 8.19
C PHE A 66 -3.39 5.62 7.49
N GLU A 67 -2.66 5.10 6.50
CA GLU A 67 -3.08 3.91 5.75
C GLU A 67 -3.19 2.67 6.64
N ALA A 68 -2.24 2.48 7.57
CA ALA A 68 -2.26 1.38 8.52
C ALA A 68 -3.47 1.44 9.46
N GLU A 69 -3.80 2.63 9.99
CA GLU A 69 -4.99 2.82 10.82
C GLU A 69 -6.29 2.64 10.01
N LEU A 70 -6.34 3.16 8.78
CA LEU A 70 -7.48 2.95 7.90
C LEU A 70 -7.73 1.46 7.63
N ARG A 71 -6.68 0.70 7.33
CA ARG A 71 -6.77 -0.76 7.15
C ARG A 71 -7.31 -1.47 8.39
N LYS A 72 -6.89 -1.08 9.59
CA LYS A 72 -7.44 -1.62 10.85
C LYS A 72 -8.92 -1.32 11.00
N VAL A 73 -9.35 -0.10 10.69
CA VAL A 73 -10.76 0.29 10.73
C VAL A 73 -11.58 -0.55 9.75
N ILE A 74 -11.15 -0.68 8.50
CA ILE A 74 -11.82 -1.51 7.49
C ILE A 74 -11.92 -2.96 7.96
N ALA A 75 -10.80 -3.55 8.40
CA ALA A 75 -10.77 -4.93 8.90
C ALA A 75 -11.67 -5.13 10.13
N SER A 76 -11.89 -4.10 10.95
CA SER A 76 -12.78 -4.17 12.12
C SER A 76 -14.26 -4.08 11.75
N ARG A 77 -14.61 -3.31 10.70
CA ARG A 77 -16.00 -2.98 10.35
C ARG A 77 -16.57 -3.88 9.24
N CYS A 78 -15.72 -4.35 8.34
CA CYS A 78 -16.10 -5.18 7.19
C CYS A 78 -15.85 -6.66 7.48
N LYS A 79 -16.42 -7.18 8.57
CA LYS A 79 -16.37 -8.61 8.91
C LYS A 79 -17.69 -9.27 8.59
N ASP A 80 -17.69 -10.10 7.54
CA ASP A 80 -18.82 -10.98 7.23
C ASP A 80 -18.57 -12.38 7.76
N ARG A 81 -19.65 -13.05 8.19
CA ARG A 81 -19.57 -14.47 8.54
C ARG A 81 -19.31 -15.27 7.26
N VAL A 82 -18.15 -15.92 7.20
CA VAL A 82 -17.84 -16.85 6.10
C VAL A 82 -18.76 -18.08 6.21
N PRO A 83 -19.49 -18.46 5.14
CA PRO A 83 -20.30 -19.68 5.13
C PRO A 83 -19.48 -20.94 5.37
N ASP A 84 -19.98 -21.83 6.23
CA ASP A 84 -19.29 -23.08 6.61
C ASP A 84 -18.98 -23.96 5.37
N SER A 85 -19.85 -23.94 4.36
CA SER A 85 -19.65 -24.66 3.11
C SER A 85 -18.45 -24.17 2.29
N LEU A 86 -18.12 -22.87 2.34
CA LEU A 86 -16.91 -22.35 1.69
C LEU A 86 -15.67 -22.79 2.45
N VAL A 87 -15.71 -22.77 3.78
CA VAL A 87 -14.60 -23.23 4.62
C VAL A 87 -14.28 -24.70 4.35
N SER A 88 -15.32 -25.57 4.31
CA SER A 88 -15.15 -26.99 3.98
C SER A 88 -14.51 -27.20 2.62
N ARG A 89 -15.00 -26.49 1.57
CA ARG A 89 -14.44 -26.61 0.21
C ARG A 89 -12.98 -26.18 0.12
N VAL A 90 -12.60 -25.11 0.82
CA VAL A 90 -11.20 -24.65 0.87
C VAL A 90 -10.33 -25.67 1.60
N ALA A 91 -10.79 -26.21 2.73
CA ALA A 91 -10.07 -27.24 3.48
C ALA A 91 -9.85 -28.52 2.66
N GLU A 92 -10.87 -28.98 1.94
CA GLU A 92 -10.78 -30.13 1.03
C GLU A 92 -9.78 -29.89 -0.10
N ALA A 93 -9.79 -28.71 -0.72
CA ALA A 93 -8.84 -28.36 -1.78
C ALA A 93 -7.40 -28.35 -1.27
N LEU A 94 -7.15 -27.76 -0.09
CA LEU A 94 -5.83 -27.75 0.54
C LEU A 94 -5.34 -29.16 0.87
N ALA A 95 -6.21 -30.02 1.41
CA ALA A 95 -5.86 -31.41 1.70
C ALA A 95 -5.52 -32.19 0.41
N ALA A 96 -6.28 -31.98 -0.67
CA ALA A 96 -6.03 -32.63 -1.95
C ALA A 96 -4.65 -32.27 -2.53
N GLU A 97 -4.25 -31.00 -2.46
CA GLU A 97 -2.92 -30.57 -2.91
C GLU A 97 -1.80 -31.16 -2.04
N GLN A 98 -1.98 -31.17 -0.71
CA GLN A 98 -1.00 -31.80 0.19
C GLN A 98 -0.80 -33.29 -0.10
N GLU A 99 -1.85 -34.03 -0.46
CA GLU A 99 -1.71 -35.44 -0.83
C GLU A 99 -1.05 -35.63 -2.20
N ARG A 100 -1.19 -34.68 -3.13
CA ARG A 100 -0.46 -34.69 -4.42
C ARG A 100 1.03 -34.47 -4.22
N GLU A 101 1.42 -33.54 -3.35
CA GLU A 101 2.83 -33.24 -3.06
C GLU A 101 3.56 -34.39 -2.35
N LYS A 102 2.82 -35.21 -1.58
CA LYS A 102 3.38 -36.36 -0.85
C LYS A 102 3.57 -37.62 -1.71
N ARG A 103 3.00 -37.65 -2.92
CA ARG A 103 3.00 -38.83 -3.79
C ARG A 103 4.16 -38.80 -4.77
#